data_AF-A0A1V6RT33-F1
#
_entry.id   AF-A0A1V6RT33-F1
#
_cell.length_a   1.000
_cell.length_b   1.000
_cell.length_c   1.000
_cell.angle_alpha   90.00
_cell.angle_beta   90.00
_cell.angle_gamma   90.00
#
_symmetry.space_group_name_H-M   'P 1'
#
loop_
_entity.id
_entity.type
_entity.pdbx_description
1 polymer ?
#
loop_
_entity_poly.entity_id
_entity_poly.type
_entity_poly.pdbx_seq_one_letter_code
_entity_poly.pdbx_strand_id
1 'polypeptide(L)'
;MLRLTQAENGVWKAYTVYTSLQELSSSREPLGKRRAEGTTESMPGDLAGGTRIERRSRQKNFLDKEPATLVIGAGQAGLNMGARLQSPGISYLITDQNERVGDNRRNRYWSNIHTWHTFLSRKTGHNLHRKTNWVIGLKHTPASWSWMSGCRPQSSQRTTTKLQASRRLSSRAAMGPNVQSGLVTFQHRDASESEIRGKKVVVVGSGNSGHDIAQNFYENDADVTLLQRSGTYVITAEKGIFMMHSGLHEDGGPPTEQCDNVSESLPWPVQLELSVHMTKTIADVEKETLDGLRRVGFELDFGQDGAGLTRAYFTRGGGYYIDVGCSQLIIDG
;
A
#
# COMPACT_ATOMS: atom_id res chain seq x y z
N MET A 1 10.37 24.94 0.02
CA MET A 1 10.12 24.93 1.48
C MET A 1 11.44 25.15 2.21
N LEU A 2 11.42 25.89 3.32
CA LEU A 2 12.56 26.04 4.23
C LEU A 2 12.18 25.42 5.57
N ARG A 3 13.05 24.58 6.15
CA ARG A 3 12.91 24.15 7.55
C ARG A 3 13.91 24.91 8.38
N LEU A 4 13.40 25.67 9.35
CA LEU A 4 14.21 26.49 10.25
C LEU A 4 14.39 25.75 11.58
N THR A 5 15.57 25.88 12.17
CA THR A 5 15.86 25.48 13.55
C THR A 5 16.39 26.70 14.31
N GLN A 6 16.09 26.80 15.60
CA GLN A 6 16.57 27.88 16.43
C GLN A 6 17.87 27.44 17.12
N ALA A 7 18.93 28.23 16.98
CA ALA A 7 20.17 28.00 17.72
C ALA A 7 20.03 28.48 19.18
N GLU A 8 20.93 28.03 20.06
CA GLU A 8 20.94 28.37 21.50
C GLU A 8 20.94 29.88 21.78
N ASN A 9 21.50 30.68 20.87
CA ASN A 9 21.50 32.14 20.93
C ASN A 9 20.21 32.80 20.41
N GLY A 10 19.13 32.03 20.22
CA GLY A 10 17.84 32.50 19.73
C GLY A 10 17.75 32.75 18.21
N VAL A 11 18.86 32.65 17.48
CA VAL A 11 18.89 32.93 16.03
C VAL A 11 18.35 31.76 15.22
N TRP A 12 17.36 32.02 14.37
CA TRP A 12 16.84 31.04 13.41
C TRP A 12 17.84 30.80 12.27
N LYS A 13 18.09 29.52 11.98
CA LYS A 13 18.95 29.05 10.88
C LYS A 13 18.16 28.10 9.98
N ALA A 14 18.34 28.20 8.67
CA ALA A 14 17.80 27.21 7.74
C ALA A 14 18.60 25.91 7.86
N TYR A 15 17.92 24.81 8.20
CA TYR A 15 18.52 23.48 8.31
C TYR A 15 18.38 22.70 6.99
N THR A 16 17.22 22.75 6.34
CA THR A 16 17.05 22.23 4.97
C THR A 16 16.34 23.22 4.06
N VAL A 17 16.76 23.22 2.79
CA VAL A 17 16.11 23.90 1.68
C VAL A 17 15.59 22.82 0.74
N TYR A 18 14.27 22.79 0.53
CA TYR A 18 13.63 21.86 -0.40
C TYR A 18 13.05 22.63 -1.59
N THR A 19 13.49 22.26 -2.79
CA THR A 19 12.97 22.75 -4.07
C THR A 19 12.30 21.61 -4.82
N SER A 20 11.05 21.78 -5.21
CA SER A 20 10.30 20.81 -6.02
C SER A 20 9.97 21.41 -7.38
N LEU A 21 10.20 20.64 -8.45
CA LEU A 21 9.83 21.04 -9.82
C LEU A 21 8.30 20.99 -9.96
N GLN A 22 7.68 22.15 -10.11
CA GLN A 22 6.21 22.28 -10.23
C GLN A 22 5.71 22.05 -11.67
N GLU A 23 6.29 22.77 -12.63
CA GLU A 23 5.83 22.78 -14.03
C GLU A 23 7.00 23.13 -14.96
N LEU A 24 7.03 22.54 -16.15
CA LEU A 24 7.95 22.95 -17.22
C LEU A 24 7.29 24.06 -18.05
N SER A 25 7.96 25.19 -18.22
CA SER A 25 7.40 26.37 -18.91
C SER A 25 6.97 26.10 -20.36
N SER A 26 7.68 25.19 -21.04
CA SER A 26 7.41 24.74 -22.41
C SER A 26 6.37 23.60 -22.53
N SER A 27 6.01 22.95 -21.42
CA SER A 27 5.08 21.82 -21.39
C SER A 27 4.26 21.88 -20.11
N ARG A 28 3.27 22.77 -20.12
CA ARG A 28 2.39 23.03 -18.99
C ARG A 28 1.30 21.98 -18.87
N GLU A 29 1.00 21.53 -17.66
CA GLU A 29 0.03 20.45 -17.45
C GLU A 29 -1.40 21.02 -17.34
N PRO A 30 -2.41 20.42 -18.00
CA PRO A 30 -3.82 20.84 -17.89
C PRO A 30 -4.42 20.45 -16.52
N LEU A 31 -4.01 21.18 -15.48
CA LEU A 31 -4.48 21.07 -14.09
C LEU A 31 -5.33 22.28 -13.67
N GLY A 32 -6.10 22.12 -12.59
CA GLY A 32 -6.94 23.18 -12.02
C GLY A 32 -7.93 23.75 -13.05
N LYS A 33 -7.93 25.08 -13.24
CA LYS A 33 -8.75 25.75 -14.26
C LYS A 33 -8.42 25.38 -15.71
N ARG A 34 -7.27 24.74 -15.96
CA ARG A 34 -6.86 24.22 -17.28
C ARG A 34 -7.23 22.75 -17.48
N ARG A 35 -7.83 22.11 -16.46
CA ARG A 35 -8.24 20.72 -16.52
C ARG A 35 -9.41 20.56 -17.48
N ALA A 36 -9.23 19.68 -18.46
CA ALA A 36 -10.32 19.25 -19.32
C ALA A 36 -11.43 18.59 -18.50
N GLU A 37 -12.64 19.14 -18.54
CA GLU A 37 -13.79 18.68 -17.74
C GLU A 37 -14.42 17.39 -18.29
N GLY A 38 -14.01 16.96 -19.49
CA GLY A 38 -14.51 15.75 -20.14
C GLY A 38 -15.81 15.96 -20.93
N THR A 39 -16.21 17.21 -21.16
CA THR A 39 -17.22 17.58 -22.15
C THR A 39 -16.66 17.45 -23.58
N THR A 40 -17.50 17.62 -24.60
CA THR A 40 -17.06 17.68 -26.01
C THR A 40 -16.10 18.84 -26.28
N GLU A 41 -16.28 19.98 -25.61
CA GLU A 41 -15.58 21.24 -25.90
C GLU A 41 -14.31 21.46 -25.06
N SER A 42 -14.15 20.76 -23.93
CA SER A 42 -13.04 20.99 -22.98
C SER A 42 -11.82 20.07 -23.17
N MET A 43 -11.88 19.07 -24.06
CA MET A 43 -10.79 18.11 -24.30
C MET A 43 -9.94 18.54 -25.52
N PRO A 44 -8.60 18.64 -25.40
CA PRO A 44 -7.75 19.04 -26.53
C PRO A 44 -7.59 17.93 -27.59
N GLY A 45 -7.39 18.34 -28.85
CA GLY A 45 -7.08 17.45 -29.99
C GLY A 45 -8.31 16.78 -30.62
N ASP A 46 -8.08 15.65 -31.29
CA ASP A 46 -9.09 14.88 -32.06
C ASP A 46 -10.23 14.25 -31.21
N LEU A 47 -10.29 14.59 -29.92
CA LEU A 47 -11.25 14.11 -28.93
C LEU A 47 -12.57 14.91 -28.90
N ALA A 48 -12.75 15.86 -29.83
CA ALA A 48 -13.94 16.68 -29.96
C ALA A 48 -15.16 15.94 -30.57
N GLY A 49 -14.94 14.80 -31.24
CA GLY A 49 -15.99 14.03 -31.92
C GLY A 49 -16.66 12.94 -31.07
N GLY A 50 -18.00 12.87 -31.13
CA GLY A 50 -18.79 11.72 -30.64
C GLY A 50 -19.11 11.70 -29.14
N THR A 51 -19.98 10.77 -28.75
CA THR A 51 -20.39 10.58 -27.35
C THR A 51 -19.23 10.07 -26.48
N ARG A 52 -19.35 10.26 -25.16
CA ARG A 52 -18.37 9.73 -24.18
C ARG A 52 -18.19 8.21 -24.26
N ILE A 53 -19.19 7.47 -24.74
CA ILE A 53 -19.14 6.01 -24.87
C ILE A 53 -18.33 5.62 -26.12
N GLU A 54 -18.58 6.27 -27.26
CA GLU A 54 -17.85 6.03 -28.51
C GLU A 54 -16.36 6.37 -28.34
N ARG A 55 -16.04 7.54 -27.78
CA ARG A 55 -14.64 7.95 -27.51
C ARG A 55 -13.91 6.97 -26.60
N ARG A 56 -14.56 6.47 -25.53
CA ARG A 56 -14.02 5.37 -24.69
C ARG A 56 -13.77 4.09 -25.49
N SER A 57 -14.69 3.71 -26.38
CA SER A 57 -14.56 2.49 -27.19
C SER A 57 -13.39 2.60 -28.16
N ARG A 58 -13.25 3.74 -28.85
CA ARG A 58 -12.12 4.02 -29.75
C ARG A 58 -10.77 4.00 -29.01
N GLN A 59 -10.69 4.65 -27.85
CA GLN A 59 -9.49 4.65 -26.99
C GLN A 59 -9.16 3.24 -26.49
N LYS A 60 -10.14 2.47 -25.99
CA LYS A 60 -9.92 1.09 -25.49
C LYS A 60 -9.43 0.14 -26.59
N ASN A 61 -9.92 0.33 -27.81
CA ASN A 61 -9.56 -0.50 -28.96
C ASN A 61 -8.35 0.04 -29.75
N PHE A 62 -7.81 1.20 -29.35
CA PHE A 62 -6.70 1.92 -30.00
C PHE A 62 -6.89 2.14 -31.51
N LEU A 63 -8.12 2.50 -31.90
CA LEU A 63 -8.50 2.67 -33.31
C LEU A 63 -7.84 3.88 -33.98
N ASP A 64 -7.47 4.89 -33.19
CA ASP A 64 -6.94 6.17 -33.69
C ASP A 64 -5.42 6.30 -33.54
N LYS A 65 -4.82 5.62 -32.56
CA LYS A 65 -3.40 5.73 -32.22
C LYS A 65 -2.95 4.55 -31.35
N GLU A 66 -1.78 4.00 -31.66
CA GLU A 66 -1.10 3.00 -30.82
C GLU A 66 -0.74 3.58 -29.42
N PRO A 67 -0.66 2.75 -28.37
CA PRO A 67 -0.23 3.21 -27.04
C PRO A 67 1.27 3.54 -27.03
N ALA A 68 1.63 4.75 -26.56
CA ALA A 68 3.01 5.16 -26.37
C ALA A 68 3.65 4.59 -25.08
N THR A 69 2.85 4.00 -24.18
CA THR A 69 3.32 3.43 -22.91
C THR A 69 2.49 2.22 -22.50
N LEU A 70 3.15 1.14 -22.10
CA LEU A 70 2.53 -0.02 -21.45
C LEU A 70 2.69 0.10 -19.93
N VAL A 71 1.58 -0.01 -19.19
CA VAL A 71 1.53 -0.02 -17.74
C VAL A 71 1.10 -1.42 -17.28
N ILE A 72 1.96 -2.10 -16.52
CA ILE A 72 1.71 -3.46 -16.05
C ILE A 72 1.20 -3.43 -14.60
N GLY A 73 -0.03 -3.90 -14.41
CA GLY A 73 -0.75 -3.97 -13.13
C GLY A 73 -1.75 -2.83 -12.93
N ALA A 74 -3.05 -3.11 -13.05
CA ALA A 74 -4.16 -2.22 -12.73
C ALA A 74 -4.48 -2.15 -11.23
N GLY A 75 -3.44 -2.15 -10.39
CA GLY A 75 -3.52 -1.74 -8.98
C GLY A 75 -3.45 -0.21 -8.84
N GLN A 76 -3.50 0.30 -7.60
CA GLN A 76 -3.43 1.75 -7.31
C GLN A 76 -2.33 2.48 -8.10
N ALA A 77 -1.11 1.92 -8.11
CA ALA A 77 0.04 2.52 -8.77
C ALA A 77 -0.16 2.64 -10.30
N GLY A 78 -0.59 1.58 -10.98
CA GLY A 78 -0.82 1.60 -12.43
C GLY A 78 -2.03 2.41 -12.85
N LEU A 79 -3.09 2.46 -12.02
CA LEU A 79 -4.21 3.38 -12.22
C LEU A 79 -3.76 4.84 -12.08
N ASN A 80 -3.09 5.19 -10.98
CA ASN A 80 -2.56 6.55 -10.80
C ASN A 80 -1.59 6.95 -11.93
N MET A 81 -0.74 6.04 -12.39
CA MET A 81 0.12 6.24 -13.55
C MET A 81 -0.70 6.48 -14.83
N GLY A 82 -1.74 5.70 -15.09
CA GLY A 82 -2.66 5.91 -16.22
C GLY A 82 -3.34 7.28 -16.18
N ALA A 83 -3.82 7.74 -15.02
CA ALA A 83 -4.39 9.08 -14.88
C ALA A 83 -3.35 10.17 -15.12
N ARG A 84 -2.11 9.96 -14.63
CA ARG A 84 -0.99 10.88 -14.83
C ARG A 84 -0.53 10.96 -16.28
N LEU A 85 -0.64 9.88 -17.05
CA LEU A 85 -0.38 9.84 -18.50
C LEU A 85 -1.55 10.42 -19.31
N GLN A 86 -2.80 10.24 -18.84
CA GLN A 86 -4.00 10.80 -19.48
C GLN A 86 -4.01 12.32 -19.45
N SER A 87 -3.54 12.93 -18.35
CA SER A 87 -3.49 14.38 -18.14
C SER A 87 -2.77 15.14 -19.29
N PRO A 88 -1.51 14.83 -19.65
CA PRO A 88 -0.83 15.40 -20.82
C PRO A 88 -1.25 14.78 -22.17
N GLY A 89 -2.28 13.92 -22.23
CA GLY A 89 -2.75 13.31 -23.48
C GLY A 89 -1.84 12.20 -24.07
N ILE A 90 -0.97 11.60 -23.26
CA ILE A 90 -0.11 10.49 -23.70
C ILE A 90 -0.97 9.23 -23.84
N SER A 91 -0.88 8.51 -24.97
CA SER A 91 -1.60 7.25 -25.16
C SER A 91 -0.96 6.13 -24.33
N TYR A 92 -1.74 5.39 -23.56
CA TYR A 92 -1.25 4.32 -22.70
C TYR A 92 -2.20 3.11 -22.70
N LEU A 93 -1.65 1.95 -22.39
CA LEU A 93 -2.37 0.68 -22.21
C LEU A 93 -2.06 0.14 -20.82
N ILE A 94 -3.09 -0.04 -19.98
CA ILE A 94 -2.97 -0.78 -18.72
C ILE A 94 -3.37 -2.24 -18.95
N THR A 95 -2.50 -3.16 -18.54
CA THR A 95 -2.79 -4.61 -18.45
C THR A 95 -2.78 -5.06 -16.99
N ASP A 96 -3.53 -6.11 -16.65
CA ASP A 96 -3.46 -6.79 -15.34
C ASP A 96 -3.60 -8.30 -15.55
N GLN A 97 -3.19 -9.08 -14.55
CA GLN A 97 -3.35 -10.55 -14.53
C GLN A 97 -4.75 -10.98 -14.09
N ASN A 98 -5.48 -10.12 -13.37
CA ASN A 98 -6.83 -10.37 -12.91
C ASN A 98 -7.87 -9.85 -13.91
N GLU A 99 -9.05 -10.47 -13.92
CA GLU A 99 -10.12 -10.14 -14.86
C GLU A 99 -10.68 -8.72 -14.66
N ARG A 100 -10.83 -8.26 -13.41
CA ARG A 100 -11.43 -6.95 -13.10
C ARG A 100 -10.48 -6.07 -12.29
N VAL A 101 -10.44 -4.78 -12.64
CA VAL A 101 -9.62 -3.79 -11.93
C VAL A 101 -10.00 -3.72 -10.44
N GLY A 102 -9.00 -3.90 -9.57
CA GLY A 102 -9.17 -4.00 -8.13
C GLY A 102 -9.32 -5.42 -7.58
N ASP A 103 -9.38 -6.47 -8.43
CA ASP A 103 -9.38 -7.87 -7.96
C ASP A 103 -8.10 -8.25 -7.21
N ASN A 104 -6.97 -7.63 -7.55
CA ASN A 104 -5.73 -7.73 -6.76
C ASN A 104 -5.90 -7.28 -5.28
N ARG A 105 -6.98 -6.54 -4.96
CA ARG A 105 -7.43 -6.26 -3.58
C ARG A 105 -8.64 -7.07 -3.15
N ARG A 106 -9.65 -7.31 -4.01
CA ARG A 106 -10.88 -8.08 -3.67
C ARG A 106 -10.63 -9.59 -3.49
N ASN A 107 -9.68 -10.15 -4.23
CA ASN A 107 -9.29 -11.56 -4.17
C ASN A 107 -8.17 -11.78 -3.12
N ARG A 108 -7.69 -10.72 -2.48
CA ARG A 108 -7.05 -10.80 -1.17
C ARG A 108 -8.14 -10.69 -0.11
N TYR A 109 -7.96 -11.43 0.97
CA TYR A 109 -8.96 -11.76 1.98
C TYR A 109 -9.79 -10.56 2.45
N TRP A 110 -11.08 -10.80 2.72
CA TRP A 110 -12.08 -9.78 3.04
C TRP A 110 -11.66 -8.79 4.14
N SER A 111 -10.87 -9.25 5.12
CA SER A 111 -10.36 -8.50 6.28
C SER A 111 -9.23 -7.49 6.00
N ASN A 112 -8.80 -7.24 4.75
CA ASN A 112 -7.68 -6.35 4.40
C ASN A 112 -7.92 -4.82 4.61
N ILE A 113 -8.64 -4.43 5.67
CA ILE A 113 -8.93 -3.03 6.02
C ILE A 113 -7.73 -2.33 6.67
N HIS A 114 -6.71 -3.07 7.15
CA HIS A 114 -5.72 -2.57 8.13
C HIS A 114 -4.28 -2.41 7.60
N THR A 115 -4.10 -2.23 6.28
CA THR A 115 -2.81 -1.75 5.75
C THR A 115 -2.75 -0.22 5.74
N TRP A 116 -1.55 0.36 5.92
CA TRP A 116 -1.27 1.82 5.84
C TRP A 116 -2.05 2.57 4.74
N HIS A 117 -2.05 1.99 3.53
CA HIS A 117 -2.75 2.58 2.38
C HIS A 117 -4.27 2.66 2.54
N THR A 118 -4.90 1.76 3.30
CA THR A 118 -6.35 1.80 3.55
C THR A 118 -6.72 2.88 4.55
N PHE A 119 -5.89 3.10 5.59
CA PHE A 119 -6.09 4.20 6.56
C PHE A 119 -6.02 5.57 5.87
N LEU A 120 -4.96 5.82 5.08
CA LEU A 120 -4.83 7.03 4.27
C LEU A 120 -6.01 7.23 3.30
N SER A 121 -6.48 6.14 2.67
CA SER A 121 -7.60 6.17 1.72
C SER A 121 -8.95 6.50 2.38
N ARG A 122 -9.13 6.19 3.67
CA ARG A 122 -10.33 6.54 4.45
C ARG A 122 -10.31 8.01 4.89
N LYS A 123 -9.20 8.50 5.46
CA LYS A 123 -9.10 9.91 5.92
C LYS A 123 -9.11 10.92 4.78
N THR A 124 -8.49 10.63 3.63
CA THR A 124 -8.44 11.59 2.49
C THR A 124 -9.72 11.64 1.64
N GLY A 125 -10.79 10.92 2.01
CA GLY A 125 -12.04 10.86 1.24
C GLY A 125 -11.90 10.22 -0.16
N HIS A 126 -10.73 9.69 -0.51
CA HIS A 126 -10.45 9.02 -1.77
C HIS A 126 -10.94 7.56 -1.78
N ASN A 127 -12.25 7.40 -1.62
CA ASN A 127 -12.93 6.22 -2.14
C ASN A 127 -12.73 6.16 -3.67
N LEU A 128 -12.21 5.03 -4.18
CA LEU A 128 -12.03 4.78 -5.62
C LEU A 128 -13.37 4.66 -6.40
N HIS A 129 -14.49 4.99 -5.77
CA HIS A 129 -15.80 5.14 -6.42
C HIS A 129 -16.03 6.51 -7.08
N ARG A 130 -15.13 7.50 -6.94
CA ARG A 130 -15.15 8.65 -7.85
C ARG A 130 -14.82 8.19 -9.27
N LYS A 131 -15.80 8.34 -10.18
CA LYS A 131 -15.87 7.81 -11.57
C LYS A 131 -14.72 8.26 -12.49
N THR A 132 -13.50 7.79 -12.22
CA THR A 132 -12.32 7.92 -13.08
C THR A 132 -12.39 6.87 -14.21
N ASN A 133 -12.08 7.30 -15.44
CA ASN A 133 -12.38 6.55 -16.66
C ASN A 133 -11.14 5.78 -17.13
N TRP A 134 -10.90 4.61 -16.56
CA TRP A 134 -9.73 3.78 -16.88
C TRP A 134 -9.83 3.12 -18.26
N VAL A 135 -8.80 3.29 -19.09
CA VAL A 135 -8.66 2.57 -20.37
C VAL A 135 -7.84 1.30 -20.10
N ILE A 136 -8.49 0.14 -20.20
CA ILE A 136 -7.91 -1.17 -19.92
C ILE A 136 -8.09 -2.04 -21.17
N GLY A 137 -7.00 -2.60 -21.69
CA GLY A 137 -7.00 -3.45 -22.87
C GLY A 137 -6.35 -4.80 -22.60
N LEU A 138 -6.88 -5.85 -23.22
CA LEU A 138 -6.29 -7.19 -23.20
C LEU A 138 -5.80 -7.53 -24.60
N LYS A 139 -4.51 -7.34 -24.87
CA LYS A 139 -3.81 -7.82 -26.08
C LYS A 139 -2.39 -8.26 -25.71
N HIS A 140 -1.88 -9.26 -26.43
CA HIS A 140 -0.49 -9.71 -26.31
C HIS A 140 0.50 -8.60 -26.74
N THR A 141 1.62 -8.51 -26.04
CA THR A 141 2.64 -7.46 -26.21
C THR A 141 3.61 -7.73 -27.38
N PRO A 142 3.77 -6.79 -28.33
CA PRO A 142 4.87 -6.82 -29.31
C PRO A 142 6.21 -6.47 -28.66
N ALA A 143 7.32 -6.93 -29.25
CA ALA A 143 8.66 -6.85 -28.67
C ALA A 143 9.37 -5.46 -28.77
N SER A 144 8.75 -4.46 -29.40
CA SER A 144 9.37 -3.18 -29.78
C SER A 144 9.16 -2.01 -28.81
N TRP A 145 8.63 -2.26 -27.62
CA TRP A 145 8.11 -1.20 -26.75
C TRP A 145 9.08 -0.76 -25.64
N SER A 146 9.05 0.53 -25.32
CA SER A 146 9.79 1.13 -24.21
C SER A 146 9.10 0.88 -22.87
N TRP A 147 9.85 0.41 -21.87
CA TRP A 147 9.32 -0.03 -20.58
C TRP A 147 9.42 1.07 -19.53
N MET A 148 8.31 1.35 -18.83
CA MET A 148 8.32 2.10 -17.56
C MET A 148 7.83 1.19 -16.43
N SER A 149 8.77 0.63 -15.67
CA SER A 149 8.46 -0.21 -14.52
C SER A 149 8.12 0.65 -13.30
N GLY A 150 6.83 0.70 -12.94
CA GLY A 150 6.36 1.16 -11.63
C GLY A 150 6.71 0.17 -10.50
N CYS A 151 7.97 -0.26 -10.42
CA CYS A 151 8.45 -1.15 -9.37
C CYS A 151 8.77 -0.36 -8.10
N ARG A 152 8.41 -0.91 -6.94
CA ARG A 152 9.03 -0.54 -5.67
C ARG A 152 10.55 -0.73 -5.78
N PRO A 153 11.38 0.06 -5.08
CA PRO A 153 12.82 -0.19 -5.02
C PRO A 153 13.12 -1.47 -4.24
N GLN A 154 13.02 -2.62 -4.90
CA GLN A 154 13.81 -3.78 -4.52
C GLN A 154 15.24 -3.54 -5.00
N SER A 155 16.18 -3.63 -4.05
CA SER A 155 17.61 -3.51 -4.32
C SER A 155 18.05 -4.46 -5.43
N SER A 156 18.67 -3.90 -6.46
CA SER A 156 19.12 -4.63 -7.64
C SER A 156 20.36 -5.48 -7.34
N GLN A 157 20.17 -6.70 -6.85
CA GLN A 157 21.14 -7.77 -7.07
C GLN A 157 20.74 -8.59 -8.29
N ARG A 158 21.53 -8.46 -9.36
CA ARG A 158 21.42 -9.28 -10.57
C ARG A 158 21.90 -10.70 -10.25
N THR A 159 20.98 -11.65 -10.22
CA THR A 159 21.33 -13.07 -10.38
C THR A 159 20.50 -13.65 -11.52
N THR A 160 21.15 -13.92 -12.64
CA THR A 160 20.53 -14.53 -13.82
C THR A 160 20.27 -16.01 -13.57
N THR A 161 19.01 -16.39 -13.33
CA THR A 161 18.58 -17.79 -13.32
C THR A 161 17.47 -18.00 -14.34
N LYS A 162 17.64 -19.02 -15.19
CA LYS A 162 16.76 -19.33 -16.33
C LYS A 162 15.31 -19.52 -15.88
N LEU A 163 14.36 -19.07 -16.70
CA LEU A 163 12.98 -19.55 -16.61
C LEU A 163 12.98 -21.09 -16.76
N GLN A 164 12.50 -21.78 -15.73
CA GLN A 164 12.02 -23.15 -15.87
C GLN A 164 10.49 -23.12 -15.74
N ALA A 165 9.81 -23.71 -16.72
CA ALA A 165 8.36 -23.68 -16.81
C ALA A 165 7.68 -24.30 -15.58
N SER A 166 6.50 -23.79 -15.24
CA SER A 166 5.65 -24.23 -14.15
C SER A 166 5.17 -25.68 -14.32
N ARG A 167 5.98 -26.65 -13.87
CA ARG A 167 5.44 -27.95 -13.48
C ARG A 167 4.62 -27.77 -12.21
N ARG A 168 3.38 -28.29 -12.21
CA ARG A 168 2.60 -28.48 -10.97
C ARG A 168 3.41 -29.38 -10.03
N LEU A 169 4.07 -28.79 -9.04
CA LEU A 169 4.61 -29.53 -7.91
C LEU A 169 3.44 -29.91 -7.00
N SER A 170 2.90 -31.11 -7.22
CA SER A 170 2.20 -31.85 -6.16
C SER A 170 3.24 -32.28 -5.12
N SER A 171 3.74 -31.33 -4.33
CA SER A 171 4.73 -31.60 -3.30
C SER A 171 4.07 -32.36 -2.15
N ARG A 172 4.11 -33.70 -2.24
CA ARG A 172 4.37 -34.52 -1.04
C ARG A 172 5.71 -34.05 -0.49
N ALA A 173 5.69 -33.05 0.38
CA ALA A 173 6.80 -32.86 1.30
C ALA A 173 6.93 -34.16 2.09
N ALA A 174 8.15 -34.69 2.20
CA ALA A 174 8.41 -35.86 3.01
C ALA A 174 8.29 -35.45 4.48
N MET A 175 7.07 -35.49 5.01
CA MET A 175 6.82 -35.27 6.43
C MET A 175 7.38 -36.47 7.19
N GLY A 176 8.06 -36.20 8.31
CA GLY A 176 8.50 -37.25 9.22
C GLY A 176 7.31 -38.09 9.71
N PRO A 177 7.52 -39.33 10.18
CA PRO A 177 6.48 -40.36 10.32
C PRO A 177 5.33 -40.06 11.30
N ASN A 178 5.31 -38.89 11.95
CA ASN A 178 4.33 -38.52 12.99
C ASN A 178 3.42 -37.32 12.62
N VAL A 179 3.48 -36.76 11.40
CA VAL A 179 2.60 -35.63 11.05
C VAL A 179 1.22 -36.13 10.61
N GLN A 180 0.21 -35.91 11.44
CA GLN A 180 -1.20 -36.14 11.12
C GLN A 180 -1.64 -35.34 9.88
N SER A 181 -2.69 -35.80 9.20
CA SER A 181 -3.24 -35.21 7.98
C SER A 181 -3.93 -33.86 8.22
N GLY A 182 -3.15 -32.80 8.44
CA GLY A 182 -3.61 -31.41 8.49
C GLY A 182 -3.74 -30.80 7.09
N LEU A 183 -4.78 -29.99 6.87
CA LEU A 183 -4.91 -29.17 5.67
C LEU A 183 -3.97 -27.97 5.76
N VAL A 184 -2.90 -27.96 4.96
CA VAL A 184 -2.01 -26.80 4.83
C VAL A 184 -2.44 -25.98 3.61
N THR A 185 -2.84 -24.73 3.83
CA THR A 185 -3.15 -23.78 2.76
C THR A 185 -2.27 -22.53 2.83
N PHE A 186 -1.85 -22.05 1.66
CA PHE A 186 -1.16 -20.75 1.49
C PHE A 186 -2.13 -19.63 1.10
N GLN A 187 -3.39 -19.98 0.80
CA GLN A 187 -4.48 -19.06 0.53
C GLN A 187 -5.54 -19.23 1.62
N HIS A 188 -5.72 -18.21 2.44
CA HIS A 188 -6.88 -18.12 3.33
C HIS A 188 -8.14 -17.91 2.48
N ARG A 189 -9.25 -18.46 2.95
CA ARG A 189 -10.61 -18.08 2.55
C ARG A 189 -11.31 -17.66 3.83
N ASP A 190 -12.34 -16.83 3.72
CA ASP A 190 -13.08 -16.39 4.91
C ASP A 190 -13.49 -17.62 5.71
N ALA A 191 -13.14 -17.62 7.00
CA ALA A 191 -13.23 -18.81 7.81
C ALA A 191 -14.69 -19.26 7.99
N SER A 192 -15.66 -18.35 7.80
CA SER A 192 -17.10 -18.63 7.74
C SER A 192 -17.53 -19.49 6.54
N GLU A 193 -16.73 -19.57 5.45
CA GLU A 193 -16.98 -20.45 4.29
C GLU A 193 -16.62 -21.92 4.58
N SER A 194 -16.20 -22.27 5.80
CA SER A 194 -15.69 -23.59 6.16
C SER A 194 -16.17 -24.04 7.53
N GLU A 195 -16.41 -25.33 7.71
CA GLU A 195 -16.65 -25.89 9.05
C GLU A 195 -15.36 -25.84 9.88
N ILE A 196 -15.22 -24.84 10.75
CA ILE A 196 -14.00 -24.61 11.55
C ILE A 196 -14.22 -24.54 13.07
N ARG A 197 -15.47 -24.37 13.52
CA ARG A 197 -15.82 -24.33 14.95
C ARG A 197 -15.24 -25.53 15.70
N GLY A 198 -14.49 -25.26 16.77
CA GLY A 198 -13.81 -26.26 17.59
C GLY A 198 -12.57 -26.91 16.96
N LYS A 199 -12.13 -26.49 15.76
CA LYS A 199 -10.89 -27.00 15.13
C LYS A 199 -9.69 -26.18 15.61
N LYS A 200 -8.55 -26.87 15.77
CA LYS A 200 -7.25 -26.24 16.07
C LYS A 200 -6.62 -25.70 14.80
N VAL A 201 -6.21 -24.43 14.81
CA VAL A 201 -5.66 -23.71 13.65
C VAL A 201 -4.36 -23.04 14.05
N VAL A 202 -3.29 -23.30 13.30
CA VAL A 202 -1.98 -22.63 13.50
C VAL A 202 -1.76 -21.62 12.38
N VAL A 203 -1.65 -20.34 12.73
CA VAL A 203 -1.37 -19.25 11.80
C VAL A 203 0.11 -18.90 11.88
N VAL A 204 0.87 -19.07 10.79
CA VAL A 204 2.33 -18.89 10.79
C VAL A 204 2.72 -17.47 10.38
N GLY A 205 3.16 -16.68 11.35
CA GLY A 205 3.66 -15.32 11.18
C GLY A 205 2.72 -14.27 11.77
N SER A 206 3.30 -13.27 12.42
CA SER A 206 2.64 -12.26 13.26
C SER A 206 2.58 -10.86 12.61
N GLY A 207 2.58 -10.74 11.29
CA GLY A 207 2.33 -9.45 10.62
C GLY A 207 0.83 -9.12 10.55
N ASN A 208 0.45 -8.04 9.84
CA ASN A 208 -0.97 -7.69 9.60
C ASN A 208 -1.81 -8.90 9.16
N SER A 209 -1.44 -9.54 8.05
CA SER A 209 -2.19 -10.71 7.56
C SER A 209 -2.18 -11.91 8.51
N GLY A 210 -1.24 -11.99 9.46
CA GLY A 210 -1.25 -13.02 10.50
C GLY A 210 -2.36 -12.78 11.52
N HIS A 211 -2.43 -11.55 12.03
CA HIS A 211 -3.49 -11.11 12.94
C HIS A 211 -4.86 -11.11 12.27
N ASP A 212 -4.99 -10.56 11.05
CA ASP A 212 -6.25 -10.53 10.29
C ASP A 212 -6.82 -11.95 10.07
N ILE A 213 -5.95 -12.94 9.84
CA ILE A 213 -6.35 -14.35 9.67
C ILE A 213 -6.68 -14.97 11.04
N ALA A 214 -5.83 -14.78 12.05
CA ALA A 214 -6.03 -15.35 13.37
C ALA A 214 -7.34 -14.88 14.01
N GLN A 215 -7.62 -13.57 13.94
CA GLN A 215 -8.87 -12.98 14.38
C GLN A 215 -10.08 -13.58 13.65
N ASN A 216 -10.05 -13.69 12.31
CA ASN A 216 -11.17 -14.27 11.56
C ASN A 216 -11.44 -15.74 11.89
N PHE A 217 -10.41 -16.55 12.16
CA PHE A 217 -10.58 -17.91 12.65
C PHE A 217 -11.14 -17.95 14.08
N TYR A 218 -10.66 -17.09 14.98
CA TYR A 218 -11.14 -16.99 16.37
C TYR A 218 -12.61 -16.55 16.45
N GLU A 219 -13.00 -15.53 15.68
CA GLU A 219 -14.38 -15.03 15.56
C GLU A 219 -15.38 -16.08 15.03
N ASN A 220 -14.88 -17.17 14.43
CA ASN A 220 -15.65 -18.31 13.95
C ASN A 220 -15.40 -19.58 14.82
N ASP A 221 -15.09 -19.38 16.09
CA ASP A 221 -14.96 -20.41 17.14
C ASP A 221 -13.83 -21.45 16.93
N ALA A 222 -12.76 -21.12 16.21
CA ALA A 222 -11.56 -21.97 16.14
C ALA A 222 -10.63 -21.78 17.36
N ASP A 223 -9.92 -22.84 17.73
CA ASP A 223 -8.80 -22.79 18.70
C ASP A 223 -7.53 -22.35 17.95
N VAL A 224 -7.15 -21.08 18.07
CA VAL A 224 -6.15 -20.44 17.20
C VAL A 224 -4.81 -20.24 17.92
N THR A 225 -3.73 -20.75 17.32
CA THR A 225 -2.35 -20.46 17.75
C THR A 225 -1.65 -19.58 16.71
N LEU A 226 -1.25 -18.37 17.09
CA LEU A 226 -0.43 -17.48 16.25
C LEU A 226 1.07 -17.79 16.45
N LEU A 227 1.69 -18.47 15.50
CA LEU A 227 3.12 -18.81 15.56
C LEU A 227 3.99 -17.64 15.12
N GLN A 228 4.54 -16.93 16.09
CA GLN A 228 5.56 -15.90 15.89
C GLN A 228 6.92 -16.53 15.52
N ARG A 229 7.60 -15.96 14.51
CA ARG A 229 8.95 -16.40 14.07
C ARG A 229 10.06 -15.36 14.34
N SER A 230 9.65 -14.14 14.66
CA SER A 230 10.50 -13.00 14.98
C SER A 230 9.60 -11.94 15.62
N GLY A 231 10.17 -11.02 16.39
CA GLY A 231 9.47 -9.84 16.89
C GLY A 231 8.66 -9.09 15.82
N THR A 232 7.60 -8.40 16.26
CA THR A 232 6.72 -7.59 15.42
C THR A 232 6.55 -6.20 16.02
N TYR A 233 6.58 -5.17 15.17
CA TYR A 233 6.17 -3.83 15.58
C TYR A 233 4.65 -3.75 15.66
N VAL A 234 4.10 -3.53 16.85
CA VAL A 234 2.65 -3.33 17.05
C VAL A 234 2.38 -1.86 17.34
N ILE A 235 1.29 -1.35 16.75
CA ILE A 235 0.77 0.01 16.95
C ILE A 235 -0.75 -0.02 16.84
N THR A 236 -1.50 0.79 17.58
CA THR A 236 -2.96 0.85 17.40
C THR A 236 -3.37 1.82 16.29
N ALA A 237 -4.44 1.50 15.57
CA ALA A 237 -5.05 2.41 14.60
C ALA A 237 -5.66 3.66 15.26
N GLU A 238 -6.09 3.54 16.53
CA GLU A 238 -6.77 4.61 17.28
C GLU A 238 -5.79 5.65 17.82
N LYS A 239 -4.69 5.23 18.47
CA LYS A 239 -3.74 6.12 19.13
C LYS A 239 -2.51 6.38 18.25
N GLY A 240 -1.66 5.39 18.06
CA GLY A 240 -0.36 5.57 17.41
C GLY A 240 -0.45 6.00 15.95
N ILE A 241 -1.30 5.35 15.14
CA ILE A 241 -1.49 5.78 13.75
C ILE A 241 -2.10 7.20 13.67
N PHE A 242 -2.99 7.56 14.60
CA PHE A 242 -3.53 8.93 14.67
C PHE A 242 -2.40 9.93 14.98
N MET A 243 -1.57 9.66 15.99
CA MET A 243 -0.42 10.51 16.36
C MET A 243 0.55 10.71 15.20
N MET A 244 0.82 9.68 14.37
CA MET A 244 1.69 9.81 13.20
C MET A 244 1.15 10.75 12.10
N HIS A 245 -0.15 11.04 12.07
CA HIS A 245 -0.80 11.86 11.03
C HIS A 245 -1.32 13.21 11.52
N SER A 246 -1.28 13.47 12.83
CA SER A 246 -1.82 14.70 13.42
C SER A 246 -1.02 15.94 13.01
N GLY A 247 -1.68 17.09 12.91
CA GLY A 247 -1.14 18.33 12.36
C GLY A 247 -1.03 18.37 10.82
N LEU A 248 -1.29 17.26 10.12
CA LEU A 248 -1.19 17.17 8.64
C LEU A 248 -2.46 16.62 7.98
N HIS A 249 -2.85 15.37 8.28
CA HIS A 249 -3.95 14.69 7.60
C HIS A 249 -5.12 14.45 8.57
N GLU A 250 -5.72 15.55 9.00
CA GLU A 250 -6.86 15.61 9.93
C GLU A 250 -7.85 16.71 9.53
N ASP A 251 -9.06 16.67 10.08
CA ASP A 251 -10.11 17.65 9.77
C ASP A 251 -9.71 19.04 10.28
N GLY A 252 -9.70 20.03 9.38
CA GLY A 252 -9.17 21.37 9.67
C GLY A 252 -7.65 21.51 9.50
N GLY A 253 -6.95 20.43 9.13
CA GLY A 253 -5.53 20.46 8.77
C GLY A 253 -5.22 21.22 7.47
N PRO A 254 -3.93 21.40 7.14
CA PRO A 254 -3.53 22.09 5.92
C PRO A 254 -3.98 21.36 4.64
N PRO A 255 -4.08 22.05 3.49
CA PRO A 255 -4.42 21.41 2.21
C PRO A 255 -3.45 20.27 1.88
N THR A 256 -3.96 19.15 1.31
CA THR A 256 -3.18 17.93 1.04
C THR A 256 -1.84 18.20 0.32
N GLU A 257 -1.83 19.09 -0.68
CA GLU A 257 -0.61 19.48 -1.40
C GLU A 257 0.46 20.09 -0.47
N GLN A 258 0.07 20.83 0.57
CA GLN A 258 1.00 21.33 1.57
C GLN A 258 1.50 20.18 2.47
N CYS A 259 0.64 19.24 2.86
CA CYS A 259 1.02 18.06 3.64
C CYS A 259 2.02 17.17 2.91
N ASP A 260 1.79 16.95 1.61
CA ASP A 260 2.70 16.22 0.72
C ASP A 260 4.06 16.95 0.65
N ASN A 261 4.05 18.27 0.41
CA ASN A 261 5.27 19.08 0.42
C ASN A 261 6.00 19.07 1.79
N VAL A 262 5.28 19.06 2.92
CA VAL A 262 5.88 18.95 4.26
C VAL A 262 6.57 17.59 4.42
N SER A 263 5.90 16.50 4.01
CA SER A 263 6.42 15.13 4.12
C SER A 263 7.65 14.91 3.25
N GLU A 264 7.61 15.35 1.98
CA GLU A 264 8.72 15.20 1.02
C GLU A 264 9.90 16.16 1.26
N SER A 265 9.74 17.20 2.10
CA SER A 265 10.80 18.20 2.35
C SER A 265 11.96 17.72 3.25
N LEU A 266 11.88 16.51 3.81
CA LEU A 266 12.91 15.92 4.67
C LEU A 266 13.62 14.77 3.95
N PRO A 267 14.97 14.77 3.87
CA PRO A 267 15.72 13.61 3.40
C PRO A 267 15.42 12.37 4.26
N TRP A 268 15.28 11.20 3.64
CA TRP A 268 14.93 9.95 4.33
C TRP A 268 15.77 9.64 5.58
N PRO A 269 17.12 9.80 5.60
CA PRO A 269 17.88 9.57 6.83
C PRO A 269 17.40 10.43 8.01
N VAL A 270 17.06 11.71 7.77
CA VAL A 270 16.54 12.62 8.80
C VAL A 270 15.14 12.20 9.25
N GLN A 271 14.27 11.75 8.32
CA GLN A 271 12.95 11.22 8.68
C GLN A 271 13.05 9.95 9.56
N LEU A 272 14.02 9.07 9.27
CA LEU A 272 14.23 7.85 10.04
C LEU A 272 14.71 8.14 11.47
N GLU A 273 15.64 9.08 11.66
CA GLU A 273 16.06 9.53 13.00
C GLU A 273 14.90 10.20 13.77
N LEU A 274 14.16 11.10 13.13
CA LEU A 274 13.01 11.77 13.78
C LEU A 274 11.90 10.77 14.15
N SER A 275 11.71 9.69 13.39
CA SER A 275 10.72 8.66 13.72
C SER A 275 11.12 7.76 14.89
N VAL A 276 12.39 7.77 15.35
CA VAL A 276 12.78 7.15 16.64
C VAL A 276 12.11 7.86 17.82
N HIS A 277 12.05 9.20 17.79
CA HIS A 277 11.38 9.99 18.83
C HIS A 277 9.87 9.73 18.83
N MET A 278 9.24 9.78 17.66
CA MET A 278 7.80 9.48 17.51
C MET A 278 7.48 8.05 17.98
N THR A 279 8.33 7.07 17.65
CA THR A 279 8.14 5.67 18.07
C THR A 279 8.15 5.52 19.60
N LYS A 280 9.04 6.24 20.30
CA LYS A 280 9.08 6.26 21.78
C LYS A 280 7.80 6.87 22.36
N THR A 281 7.39 8.05 21.88
CA THR A 281 6.18 8.73 22.37
C THR A 281 4.91 7.90 22.14
N ILE A 282 4.81 7.20 21.01
CA ILE A 282 3.70 6.26 20.75
C ILE A 282 3.78 5.07 21.72
N ALA A 283 4.96 4.49 21.93
CA ALA A 283 5.13 3.36 22.86
C ALA A 283 4.80 3.71 24.31
N ASP A 284 5.04 4.96 24.74
CA ASP A 284 4.64 5.46 26.06
C ASP A 284 3.10 5.60 26.18
N VAL A 285 2.42 6.07 25.12
CA VAL A 285 0.95 6.22 25.05
C VAL A 285 0.23 4.86 24.93
N GLU A 286 0.85 3.89 24.25
CA GLU A 286 0.32 2.53 24.03
C GLU A 286 0.89 1.50 25.02
N LYS A 287 1.56 1.96 26.08
CA LYS A 287 2.28 1.13 27.06
C LYS A 287 1.43 -0.02 27.63
N GLU A 288 0.15 0.21 27.90
CA GLU A 288 -0.78 -0.80 28.42
C GLU A 288 -0.92 -2.01 27.47
N THR A 289 -1.20 -1.76 26.19
CA THR A 289 -1.31 -2.79 25.16
C THR A 289 0.03 -3.50 24.94
N LEU A 290 1.13 -2.75 24.86
CA LEU A 290 2.47 -3.30 24.63
C LEU A 290 2.96 -4.16 25.82
N ASP A 291 2.70 -3.75 27.05
CA ASP A 291 3.02 -4.55 28.24
C ASP A 291 2.08 -5.75 28.41
N GLY A 292 0.82 -5.63 27.96
CA GLY A 292 -0.09 -6.77 27.85
C GLY A 292 0.46 -7.85 26.92
N LEU A 293 0.88 -7.46 25.71
CA LEU A 293 1.48 -8.36 24.73
C LEU A 293 2.76 -9.03 25.28
N ARG A 294 3.65 -8.26 25.91
CA ARG A 294 4.85 -8.81 26.57
C ARG A 294 4.51 -9.84 27.65
N ARG A 295 3.47 -9.59 28.45
CA ARG A 295 3.05 -10.47 29.56
C ARG A 295 2.60 -11.86 29.09
N VAL A 296 1.97 -11.95 27.92
CA VAL A 296 1.58 -13.22 27.28
C VAL A 296 2.69 -13.83 26.41
N GLY A 297 3.90 -13.25 26.43
CA GLY A 297 5.07 -13.78 25.72
C GLY A 297 5.18 -13.36 24.25
N PHE A 298 4.37 -12.41 23.78
CA PHE A 298 4.49 -11.87 22.42
C PHE A 298 5.74 -11.00 22.29
N GLU A 299 6.56 -11.29 21.27
CA GLU A 299 7.83 -10.61 21.03
C GLU A 299 7.60 -9.30 20.24
N LEU A 300 7.97 -8.16 20.84
CA LEU A 300 7.87 -6.85 20.18
C LEU A 300 9.21 -6.44 19.55
N ASP A 301 9.16 -5.99 18.29
CA ASP A 301 10.30 -5.43 17.55
C ASP A 301 10.03 -3.94 17.28
N PHE A 302 10.92 -3.05 17.74
CA PHE A 302 10.79 -1.59 17.54
C PHE A 302 11.40 -1.09 16.21
N GLY A 303 11.72 -2.02 15.31
CA GLY A 303 12.35 -1.74 14.03
C GLY A 303 13.83 -1.41 14.16
N GLN A 304 14.54 -1.42 13.03
CA GLN A 304 15.95 -1.06 13.00
C GLN A 304 16.17 0.35 13.58
N ASP A 305 17.13 0.46 14.49
CA ASP A 305 17.50 1.67 15.24
C ASP A 305 16.35 2.29 16.06
N GLY A 306 15.25 1.55 16.28
CA GLY A 306 14.08 2.03 17.02
C GLY A 306 13.17 2.98 16.24
N ALA A 307 13.34 3.08 14.91
CA ALA A 307 12.56 3.97 14.03
C ALA A 307 11.16 3.43 13.67
N GLY A 308 10.75 2.32 14.30
CA GLY A 308 9.39 1.79 14.29
C GLY A 308 8.80 1.59 12.90
N LEU A 309 7.56 2.02 12.78
CA LEU A 309 6.70 1.70 11.65
C LEU A 309 7.16 2.29 10.32
N THR A 310 7.61 3.55 10.33
CA THR A 310 8.11 4.25 9.14
C THR A 310 9.22 3.42 8.49
N ARG A 311 10.20 2.98 9.28
CA ARG A 311 11.33 2.19 8.75
C ARG A 311 10.90 0.80 8.31
N ALA A 312 10.13 0.08 9.13
CA ALA A 312 9.63 -1.25 8.78
C ALA A 312 8.82 -1.24 7.46
N TYR A 313 8.04 -0.19 7.24
CA TYR A 313 7.28 0.01 6.01
C TYR A 313 8.17 0.28 4.80
N PHE A 314 9.09 1.24 4.86
CA PHE A 314 9.87 1.67 3.70
C PHE A 314 11.04 0.72 3.34
N THR A 315 11.63 -0.02 4.29
CA THR A 315 12.75 -0.92 4.01
C THR A 315 12.34 -2.37 3.74
N ARG A 316 11.37 -2.90 4.50
CA ARG A 316 10.96 -4.32 4.46
C ARG A 316 9.55 -4.52 3.91
N GLY A 317 8.66 -3.54 4.07
CA GLY A 317 7.25 -3.64 3.67
C GLY A 317 6.44 -4.63 4.53
N GLY A 318 6.92 -4.96 5.72
CA GLY A 318 6.34 -5.96 6.63
C GLY A 318 7.16 -6.09 7.92
N GLY A 319 6.74 -6.98 8.83
CA GLY A 319 7.29 -7.06 10.20
C GLY A 319 6.58 -6.14 11.20
N TYR A 320 5.40 -5.62 10.83
CA TYR A 320 4.55 -4.81 11.67
C TYR A 320 3.09 -5.28 11.63
N TYR A 321 2.33 -4.89 12.64
CA TYR A 321 0.88 -5.00 12.74
C TYR A 321 0.28 -3.64 13.13
N ILE A 322 -0.79 -3.22 12.43
CA ILE A 322 -1.67 -2.13 12.86
C ILE A 322 -2.87 -2.75 13.57
N ASP A 323 -2.85 -2.68 14.90
CA ASP A 323 -3.89 -3.24 15.76
C ASP A 323 -5.21 -2.48 15.66
N VAL A 324 -6.28 -3.29 15.66
CA VAL A 324 -7.69 -2.91 15.60
C VAL A 324 -8.56 -3.83 16.46
N GLY A 325 -7.94 -4.65 17.33
CA GLY A 325 -8.63 -5.54 18.27
C GLY A 325 -7.93 -6.88 18.48
N CYS A 326 -7.19 -7.40 17.48
CA CYS A 326 -6.54 -8.71 17.61
C CYS A 326 -5.46 -8.74 18.71
N SER A 327 -4.78 -7.62 18.98
CA SER A 327 -3.83 -7.59 20.10
C SER A 327 -4.51 -7.79 21.46
N GLN A 328 -5.77 -7.34 21.64
CA GLN A 328 -6.49 -7.61 22.88
C GLN A 328 -6.85 -9.10 23.02
N LEU A 329 -7.28 -9.75 21.92
CA LEU A 329 -7.53 -11.20 21.92
C LEU A 329 -6.29 -12.01 22.32
N ILE A 330 -5.10 -11.60 21.85
CA ILE A 330 -3.83 -12.22 22.24
C ILE A 330 -3.50 -12.00 23.73
N ILE A 331 -3.89 -10.85 24.31
CA ILE A 331 -3.67 -10.51 25.73
C ILE A 331 -4.61 -11.30 26.65
N ASP A 332 -5.84 -11.57 26.20
CA ASP A 332 -6.88 -12.24 26.98
C ASP A 332 -6.71 -13.77 26.99
N GLY A 333 -6.22 -14.36 25.89
CA GLY A 333 -5.85 -15.78 25.75
C GLY A 333 -6.93 -16.69 25.16
#